data_AF-A0AAV0AT57-F1
#
_entry.id   AF-A0AAV0AT57-F1
#
_cell.length_a   1.000
_cell.length_b   1.000
_cell.length_c   1.000
_cell.angle_alpha   90.00
_cell.angle_beta   90.00
_cell.angle_gamma   90.00
#
_symmetry.space_group_name_H-M   'P 1'
#
loop_
_entity.id
_entity.type
_entity.pdbx_description
1 polymer ?
#
loop_
_entity_poly.entity_id
_entity_poly.type
_entity_poly.pdbx_seq_one_letter_code
_entity_poly.pdbx_strand_id
1 'polypeptide(L)'
;MTNERKLLTSKIDLSRRTTKQRKKSLVQSDSEEELMAWLAINPVRPFPILELPSTVILNIFSSLDLPDLASISGTGNQTLINLSTDSVLHRQRLRSVGPICLEPYLVNRPNRLDLAKSGKMRGLNLSSKINRGCYLFSPSSIKQFENSKRINRLMISDRLNRALARRPIRCELHNLNLIDEEVITNVSNLLAPIVRTLKRQRAKDELARQMRSSNESLIGTYNSNLSYEGDDSSGIIENLSRGLMIKDQEDQEGSKEYKKFKKSNSKNSWIDFKSTIQKNGNRYHWKDDLNENVRLALCPGIRRNINYFEDLVGKY
;
A
#
# COMPACT_ATOMS: atom_id res chain seq x y z
N MET A 1 1.48 29.99 3.14
CA MET A 1 2.91 30.14 3.47
C MET A 1 3.18 30.31 4.98
N THR A 2 2.42 29.65 5.87
CA THR A 2 2.51 29.85 7.33
C THR A 2 2.92 28.60 8.11
N ASN A 3 3.16 27.46 7.44
CA ASN A 3 3.50 26.20 8.12
C ASN A 3 5.01 25.93 8.27
N GLU A 4 5.88 26.58 7.50
CA GLU A 4 7.33 26.31 7.59
C GLU A 4 8.00 26.98 8.80
N ARG A 5 7.44 28.09 9.31
CA ARG A 5 8.02 28.79 10.48
C ARG A 5 7.85 28.03 11.81
N LYS A 6 6.92 27.09 11.92
CA LYS A 6 6.70 26.30 13.15
C LYS A 6 7.68 25.12 13.30
N LEU A 7 8.33 24.68 12.21
CA LEU A 7 9.29 23.57 12.23
C LEU A 7 10.70 23.99 12.64
N LEU A 8 11.03 25.28 12.53
CA LEU A 8 12.36 25.80 12.91
C LEU A 8 12.48 26.12 14.40
N THR A 9 11.38 26.48 15.07
CA THR A 9 11.41 26.80 16.52
C THR A 9 11.50 25.56 17.40
N SER A 10 10.99 24.39 16.97
CA SER A 10 11.07 23.15 17.75
C SER A 10 12.47 22.53 17.78
N LYS A 11 13.31 22.77 16.77
CA LYS A 11 14.71 22.31 16.74
C LYS A 11 15.61 23.07 17.72
N ILE A 12 15.31 24.35 17.98
CA ILE A 12 16.12 25.19 18.87
C ILE A 12 15.90 24.80 20.35
N ASP A 13 14.69 24.37 20.72
CA ASP A 13 14.38 23.96 22.10
C ASP A 13 14.94 22.58 22.49
N LEU A 14 15.12 21.65 21.53
CA LEU A 14 15.81 20.37 21.81
C LEU A 14 17.30 20.58 22.11
N SER A 15 17.95 21.57 21.47
CA SER A 15 19.39 21.81 21.65
C SER A 15 19.73 22.45 23.01
N ARG A 16 18.78 23.14 23.65
CA ARG A 16 18.98 23.74 24.98
C ARG A 16 18.82 22.76 26.15
N ARG A 17 18.19 21.59 25.94
CA ARG A 17 18.04 20.57 27.01
C ARG A 17 19.29 19.71 27.20
N THR A 18 20.10 19.50 26.15
CA THR A 18 21.30 18.64 26.23
C THR A 18 22.47 19.29 26.97
N THR A 19 22.55 20.62 26.99
CA THR A 19 23.65 21.34 27.67
C THR A 19 23.46 21.45 29.18
N LYS A 20 22.21 21.39 29.68
CA LYS A 20 21.93 21.39 31.13
C LYS A 20 22.18 20.03 31.79
N GLN A 21 22.09 18.92 31.04
CA GLN A 21 22.46 17.59 31.55
C GLN A 21 23.99 17.41 31.67
N ARG A 22 24.77 18.02 30.78
CA ARG A 22 26.25 17.92 30.80
C ARG A 22 26.93 18.57 32.01
N LYS A 23 26.30 19.52 32.70
CA LYS A 23 26.88 20.11 33.92
C LYS A 23 26.56 19.33 35.20
N LYS A 24 25.60 18.41 35.18
CA LYS A 24 25.34 17.50 36.31
C LYS A 24 26.28 16.29 36.32
N SER A 25 26.79 15.87 35.17
CA SER A 25 27.71 14.73 35.07
C SER A 25 29.14 15.03 35.54
N LEU A 26 29.54 16.30 35.66
CA LEU A 26 30.92 16.66 36.04
C LEU A 26 31.15 16.71 37.57
N VAL A 27 30.08 16.71 38.38
CA VAL A 27 30.21 16.74 39.85
C VAL A 27 30.08 15.33 40.46
N GLN A 28 29.62 14.34 39.68
CA GLN A 28 29.52 12.94 40.14
C GLN A 28 30.86 12.19 40.03
N SER A 29 31.79 12.62 39.17
CA SER A 29 33.06 11.93 38.93
C SER A 29 33.90 11.80 40.20
N ASP A 30 33.99 12.87 40.99
CA ASP A 30 34.93 12.90 42.12
C ASP A 30 34.44 11.98 43.27
N SER A 31 33.12 11.89 43.47
CA SER A 31 32.54 10.95 44.44
C SER A 31 32.60 9.49 43.99
N GLU A 32 32.54 9.24 42.68
CA GLU A 32 32.67 7.88 42.13
C GLU A 32 34.12 7.40 42.20
N GLU A 33 35.11 8.26 41.93
CA GLU A 33 36.52 7.93 42.06
C GLU A 33 36.92 7.62 43.51
N GLU A 34 36.42 8.38 44.48
CA GLU A 34 36.67 8.13 45.90
C GLU A 34 36.03 6.80 46.38
N LEU A 35 34.81 6.51 45.92
CA LEU A 35 34.15 5.23 46.19
C LEU A 35 34.91 4.06 45.57
N MET A 36 35.36 4.20 44.32
CA MET A 36 36.13 3.16 43.62
C MET A 36 37.50 2.93 44.27
N ALA A 37 38.17 4.00 44.71
CA ALA A 37 39.42 3.89 45.47
C ALA A 37 39.21 3.15 46.80
N TRP A 38 38.11 3.43 47.51
CA TRP A 38 37.78 2.74 48.76
C TRP A 38 37.46 1.25 48.55
N LEU A 39 36.70 0.92 47.50
CA LEU A 39 36.39 -0.47 47.11
C LEU A 39 37.66 -1.24 46.70
N ALA A 40 38.59 -0.59 46.00
CA ALA A 40 39.88 -1.19 45.62
C ALA A 40 40.77 -1.50 46.83
N ILE A 41 40.70 -0.69 47.89
CA ILE A 41 41.45 -0.89 49.14
C ILE A 41 40.83 -2.03 49.98
N ASN A 42 39.53 -2.30 49.85
CA ASN A 42 38.82 -3.29 50.69
C ASN A 42 38.03 -4.34 49.87
N PRO A 43 38.67 -5.11 48.97
CA PRO A 43 37.96 -6.04 48.08
C PRO A 43 37.31 -7.22 48.82
N VAL A 44 37.70 -7.49 50.07
CA VAL A 44 37.25 -8.66 50.86
C VAL A 44 36.22 -8.28 51.94
N ARG A 45 35.99 -6.98 52.20
CA ARG A 45 34.99 -6.55 53.18
C ARG A 45 33.73 -6.12 52.44
N PRO A 46 32.70 -6.97 52.34
CA PRO A 46 31.41 -6.51 51.82
C PRO A 46 30.95 -5.34 52.68
N PHE A 47 30.53 -4.25 52.04
CA PHE A 47 29.99 -3.10 52.75
C PHE A 47 28.90 -3.59 53.70
N PRO A 48 28.96 -3.31 55.01
CA PRO A 48 28.02 -3.86 55.97
C PRO A 48 26.68 -3.15 55.85
N ILE A 49 25.91 -3.51 54.80
CA ILE A 49 24.57 -2.97 54.53
C ILE A 49 23.65 -3.17 55.74
N LEU A 50 23.89 -4.19 56.55
CA LEU A 50 23.11 -4.50 57.75
C LEU A 50 23.39 -3.56 58.92
N GLU A 51 24.51 -2.86 58.92
CA GLU A 51 24.85 -1.87 59.96
C GLU A 51 24.26 -0.49 59.64
N LEU A 52 23.76 -0.29 58.41
CA LEU A 52 23.12 0.96 58.02
C LEU A 52 21.75 1.10 58.72
N PRO A 53 21.37 2.33 59.11
CA PRO A 53 20.00 2.62 59.54
C PRO A 53 18.99 2.20 58.47
N SER A 54 17.86 1.62 58.89
CA SER A 54 16.79 1.16 57.98
C SER A 54 16.27 2.26 57.06
N THR A 55 16.30 3.52 57.49
CA THR A 55 15.93 4.69 56.69
C THR A 55 16.84 4.90 55.48
N VAL A 56 18.15 4.67 55.65
CA VAL A 56 19.13 4.77 54.56
C VAL A 56 18.95 3.61 53.58
N ILE A 57 18.73 2.40 54.10
CA ILE A 57 18.45 1.21 53.27
C ILE A 57 17.17 1.43 52.45
N LEU A 58 16.10 1.94 53.06
CA LEU A 58 14.86 2.26 52.35
C LEU A 58 15.07 3.35 51.29
N ASN A 59 15.92 4.35 51.56
CA ASN A 59 16.26 5.37 50.58
C ASN A 59 17.01 4.77 49.38
N ILE A 60 17.97 3.87 49.63
CA ILE A 60 18.67 3.11 48.58
C ILE A 60 17.65 2.26 47.79
N PHE A 61 16.81 1.49 48.48
CA PHE A 61 15.78 0.66 47.84
C PHE A 61 14.79 1.49 47.03
N SER A 62 14.55 2.75 47.39
CA SER A 62 13.66 3.64 46.66
C SER A 62 14.18 4.00 45.26
N SER A 63 15.49 3.83 45.04
CA SER A 63 16.16 4.06 43.76
C SER A 63 16.34 2.80 42.90
N LEU A 64 16.21 1.60 43.48
CA LEU A 64 16.37 0.33 42.78
C LEU A 64 15.14 -0.04 41.95
N ASP A 65 15.31 -0.94 40.97
CA ASP A 65 14.23 -1.49 40.14
C ASP A 65 13.53 -2.70 40.80
N LEU A 66 12.36 -3.10 40.27
CA LEU A 66 11.57 -4.22 40.81
C LEU A 66 12.34 -5.57 40.81
N PRO A 67 13.03 -5.97 39.72
CA PRO A 67 13.86 -7.18 39.73
C PRO A 67 14.97 -7.15 40.78
N ASP A 68 15.55 -5.97 41.05
CA ASP A 68 16.63 -5.83 42.03
C ASP A 68 16.11 -6.04 43.44
N LEU A 69 14.96 -5.44 43.79
CA LEU A 69 14.31 -5.71 45.07
C LEU A 69 13.90 -7.17 45.23
N ALA A 70 13.45 -7.83 44.16
CA ALA A 70 13.14 -9.25 44.20
C ALA A 70 14.40 -10.10 44.46
N SER A 71 15.55 -9.71 43.89
CA SER A 71 16.85 -10.34 44.15
C SER A 71 17.30 -10.14 45.61
N ILE A 72 17.07 -8.96 46.17
CA ILE A 72 17.36 -8.65 47.59
C ILE A 72 16.44 -9.45 48.53
N SER A 73 15.16 -9.59 48.18
CA SER A 73 14.26 -10.47 48.91
C SER A 73 14.68 -11.94 48.82
N GLY A 74 15.34 -12.34 47.73
CA GLY A 74 15.85 -13.70 47.52
C GLY A 74 17.13 -14.02 48.30
N THR A 75 17.82 -13.03 48.88
CA THR A 75 19.11 -13.24 49.57
C THR A 75 18.96 -13.93 50.93
N GLY A 76 17.73 -14.14 51.42
CA GLY A 76 17.44 -14.89 52.65
C GLY A 76 17.60 -14.11 53.96
N ASN A 77 17.95 -12.81 53.91
CA ASN A 77 18.05 -11.99 55.10
C ASN A 77 16.67 -11.40 55.47
N GLN A 78 16.14 -11.77 56.64
CA GLN A 78 14.81 -11.37 57.09
C GLN A 78 14.62 -9.85 57.17
N THR A 79 15.65 -9.10 57.56
CA THR A 79 15.55 -7.64 57.67
C THR A 79 15.41 -6.97 56.30
N LEU A 80 16.22 -7.40 55.33
CA LEU A 80 16.16 -6.90 53.95
C LEU A 80 14.88 -7.37 53.25
N ILE A 81 14.39 -8.57 53.54
CA ILE A 81 13.09 -9.06 53.07
C ILE A 81 11.97 -8.16 53.58
N ASN A 82 11.93 -7.87 54.88
CA ASN A 82 10.90 -7.01 55.46
C ASN A 82 10.95 -5.57 54.91
N LEU A 83 12.16 -5.02 54.70
CA LEU A 83 12.33 -3.68 54.15
C LEU A 83 12.03 -3.62 52.64
N SER A 84 12.39 -4.65 51.88
CA SER A 84 12.13 -4.72 50.42
C SER A 84 10.65 -4.94 50.10
N THR A 85 9.90 -5.57 51.02
CA THR A 85 8.44 -5.78 50.92
C THR A 85 7.62 -4.67 51.54
N ASP A 86 8.24 -3.58 52.01
CA ASP A 86 7.54 -2.45 52.61
C ASP A 86 6.59 -1.77 51.60
N SER A 87 5.31 -1.69 51.96
CA SER A 87 4.28 -1.03 51.18
C SER A 87 4.55 0.47 50.95
N VAL A 88 5.17 1.15 51.91
CA VAL A 88 5.49 2.59 51.82
C VAL A 88 6.58 2.83 50.79
N LEU A 89 7.63 2.00 50.82
CA LEU A 89 8.68 1.96 49.81
C LEU A 89 8.09 1.77 48.42
N HIS A 90 7.23 0.76 48.22
CA HIS A 90 6.60 0.52 46.92
C HIS A 90 5.74 1.70 46.45
N ARG A 91 4.99 2.34 47.36
CA ARG A 91 4.20 3.53 47.03
C ARG A 91 5.07 4.72 46.63
N GLN A 92 6.21 4.92 47.29
CA GLN A 92 7.16 5.97 46.96
C GLN A 92 7.81 5.70 45.59
N ARG A 93 8.22 4.46 45.33
CA ARG A 93 8.78 4.03 44.03
C ARG A 93 7.80 4.21 42.88
N LEU A 94 6.52 3.87 43.06
CA LEU A 94 5.50 4.11 42.04
C LEU A 94 5.38 5.60 41.67
N ARG A 95 5.72 6.52 42.59
CA ARG A 95 5.72 7.96 42.34
C ARG A 95 7.03 8.46 41.73
N SER A 96 8.18 7.93 42.14
CA SER A 96 9.51 8.39 41.68
C SER A 96 9.97 7.64 40.42
N VAL A 97 10.06 6.32 40.50
CA VAL A 97 10.59 5.43 39.46
C VAL A 97 9.54 5.18 38.37
N GLY A 98 8.26 5.07 38.76
CA GLY A 98 7.15 4.82 37.82
C GLY A 98 7.14 5.74 36.60
N PRO A 99 7.16 7.08 36.78
CA PRO A 99 7.25 8.02 35.66
C PRO A 99 8.51 7.85 34.82
N ILE A 100 9.67 7.65 35.44
CA ILE A 100 10.97 7.52 34.74
C ILE A 100 10.97 6.28 33.85
N CYS A 101 10.47 5.15 34.35
CA CYS A 101 10.38 3.92 33.57
C CYS A 101 9.34 4.01 32.46
N LEU A 102 8.22 4.70 32.69
CA LEU A 102 7.12 4.81 31.72
C LEU A 102 7.33 5.91 30.69
N GLU A 103 8.05 6.98 31.02
CA GLU A 103 8.32 8.12 30.15
C GLU A 103 8.83 7.72 28.76
N PRO A 104 9.86 6.87 28.59
CA PRO A 104 10.32 6.49 27.24
C PRO A 104 9.22 5.78 26.43
N TYR A 105 8.37 4.97 27.08
CA TYR A 105 7.25 4.29 26.42
C TYR A 105 6.09 5.24 26.12
N LEU A 106 5.85 6.24 26.97
CA LEU A 106 4.82 7.26 26.79
C LEU A 106 5.20 8.24 25.68
N VAL A 107 6.47 8.61 25.56
CA VAL A 107 6.98 9.44 24.45
C VAL A 107 6.85 8.69 23.12
N ASN A 108 7.16 7.40 23.11
CA ASN A 108 7.04 6.54 21.92
C ASN A 108 5.60 6.03 21.68
N ARG A 109 4.61 6.54 22.43
CA ARG A 109 3.23 6.10 22.28
C ARG A 109 2.66 6.60 20.95
N PRO A 110 2.19 5.71 20.06
CA PRO A 110 1.57 6.14 18.81
C PRO A 110 0.29 6.93 19.08
N ASN A 111 0.03 7.94 18.23
CA ASN A 111 -1.19 8.72 18.33
C ASN A 111 -2.40 7.81 18.12
N ARG A 112 -3.52 8.14 18.80
CA ARG A 112 -4.80 7.42 18.62
C ARG A 112 -5.24 7.40 17.16
N LEU A 113 -4.95 8.48 16.41
CA LEU A 113 -5.24 8.55 14.98
C LEU A 113 -4.39 7.55 14.18
N ASP A 114 -3.12 7.40 14.52
CA ASP A 114 -2.21 6.45 13.85
C ASP A 114 -2.58 5.00 14.18
N LEU A 115 -3.04 4.74 15.41
CA LEU A 115 -3.63 3.45 15.78
C LEU A 115 -4.92 3.14 15.00
N ALA A 116 -5.74 4.15 14.70
CA ALA A 116 -6.92 3.98 13.86
C ALA A 116 -6.55 3.71 12.40
N LYS A 117 -5.58 4.47 11.85
CA LYS A 117 -5.09 4.29 10.46
C LYS A 117 -4.44 2.92 10.25
N SER A 118 -3.65 2.46 11.22
CA SER A 118 -3.02 1.12 11.17
C SER A 118 -4.00 -0.03 11.42
N GLY A 119 -5.28 0.24 11.72
CA GLY A 119 -6.29 -0.79 11.98
C GLY A 119 -6.12 -1.55 13.30
N LYS A 120 -5.15 -1.14 14.15
CA LYS A 120 -4.95 -1.66 15.51
C LYS A 120 -6.12 -1.27 16.42
N MET A 121 -6.65 -0.07 16.23
CA MET A 121 -7.88 0.37 16.87
C MET A 121 -9.04 0.25 15.87
N ARG A 122 -10.14 -0.38 16.30
CA ARG A 122 -11.31 -0.65 15.46
C ARG A 122 -12.54 0.04 16.04
N GLY A 123 -13.39 0.57 15.16
CA GLY A 123 -14.61 1.27 15.57
C GLY A 123 -15.27 1.99 14.40
N LEU A 124 -16.52 2.39 14.60
CA LEU A 124 -17.24 3.23 13.65
C LEU A 124 -16.79 4.68 13.74
N ASN A 125 -16.45 5.26 12.59
CA ASN A 125 -16.10 6.67 12.43
C ASN A 125 -15.01 7.14 13.42
N LEU A 126 -13.97 6.32 13.62
CA LEU A 126 -12.91 6.58 14.59
C LEU A 126 -12.29 7.97 14.41
N SER A 127 -11.92 8.36 13.20
CA SER A 127 -11.31 9.68 12.93
C SER A 127 -12.18 10.83 13.41
N SER A 128 -13.50 10.77 13.15
CA SER A 128 -14.44 11.81 13.61
C SER A 128 -14.61 11.79 15.13
N LYS A 129 -14.73 10.61 15.74
CA LYS A 129 -14.87 10.47 17.21
C LYS A 129 -13.62 10.93 17.95
N ILE A 130 -12.42 10.63 17.43
CA ILE A 130 -11.15 11.09 17.98
C ILE A 130 -11.07 12.62 17.93
N ASN A 131 -11.37 13.22 16.77
CA ASN A 131 -11.33 14.69 16.60
C ASN A 131 -12.34 15.42 17.48
N ARG A 132 -13.49 14.79 17.77
CA ARG A 132 -14.51 15.32 18.69
C ARG A 132 -14.21 15.04 20.17
N GLY A 133 -13.14 14.30 20.48
CA GLY A 133 -12.83 13.90 21.86
C GLY A 133 -13.84 12.91 22.46
N CYS A 134 -14.62 12.20 21.64
CA CYS A 134 -15.61 11.24 22.14
C CYS A 134 -14.95 10.00 22.74
N TYR A 135 -15.59 9.41 23.75
CA TYR A 135 -15.19 8.12 24.29
C TYR A 135 -15.32 7.02 23.23
N LEU A 136 -14.20 6.38 22.89
CA LEU A 136 -14.12 5.40 21.80
C LEU A 136 -14.68 4.02 22.21
N PHE A 137 -14.57 3.68 23.50
CA PHE A 137 -14.85 2.35 24.04
C PHE A 137 -16.12 2.29 24.91
N SER A 138 -17.12 3.15 24.63
CA SER A 138 -18.42 2.98 25.29
C SER A 138 -19.07 1.66 24.87
N PRO A 139 -19.78 0.95 25.76
CA PRO A 139 -20.45 -0.31 25.41
C PRO A 139 -21.36 -0.18 24.18
N SER A 140 -22.05 0.96 24.03
CA SER A 140 -22.88 1.25 22.87
C SER A 140 -22.07 1.41 21.58
N SER A 141 -20.89 2.06 21.63
CA SER A 141 -19.99 2.20 20.47
C SER A 141 -19.48 0.84 19.99
N ILE A 142 -19.15 -0.06 20.94
CA ILE A 142 -18.71 -1.43 20.64
C ILE A 142 -19.84 -2.22 19.97
N LYS A 143 -21.03 -2.24 20.57
CA LYS A 143 -22.21 -2.91 20.00
C LYS A 143 -22.55 -2.39 18.60
N GLN A 144 -22.53 -1.07 18.39
CA GLN A 144 -22.77 -0.47 17.07
C GLN A 144 -21.73 -0.93 16.04
N PHE A 145 -20.46 -0.97 16.41
CA PHE A 145 -19.39 -1.43 15.52
C PHE A 145 -19.56 -2.91 15.15
N GLU A 146 -19.89 -3.77 16.10
CA GLU A 146 -20.15 -5.19 15.85
C GLU A 146 -21.36 -5.40 14.95
N ASN A 147 -22.44 -4.66 15.20
CA ASN A 147 -23.64 -4.70 14.37
C ASN A 147 -23.34 -4.23 12.93
N SER A 148 -22.60 -3.13 12.77
CA SER A 148 -22.17 -2.68 11.45
C SER A 148 -21.31 -3.73 10.75
N LYS A 149 -20.42 -4.42 11.46
CA LYS A 149 -19.61 -5.50 10.89
C LYS A 149 -20.48 -6.69 10.43
N ARG A 150 -21.50 -7.07 11.20
CA ARG A 150 -22.48 -8.09 10.81
C ARG A 150 -23.24 -7.68 9.55
N ILE A 151 -23.78 -6.46 9.54
CA ILE A 151 -24.53 -5.92 8.38
C ILE A 151 -23.63 -5.90 7.14
N ASN A 152 -22.40 -5.40 7.25
CA ASN A 152 -21.46 -5.36 6.13
C ASN A 152 -21.15 -6.77 5.58
N ARG A 153 -21.00 -7.76 6.46
CA ARG A 153 -20.80 -9.16 6.04
C ARG A 153 -22.01 -9.70 5.29
N LEU A 154 -23.22 -9.45 5.77
CA LEU A 154 -24.46 -9.86 5.09
C LEU A 154 -24.57 -9.18 3.72
N MET A 155 -24.35 -7.87 3.64
CA MET A 155 -24.38 -7.13 2.37
C MET A 155 -23.35 -7.65 1.37
N ILE A 156 -22.12 -7.94 1.81
CA ILE A 156 -21.08 -8.51 0.94
C ILE A 156 -21.49 -9.92 0.49
N SER A 157 -21.97 -10.76 1.41
CA SER A 157 -22.45 -12.10 1.12
C SER A 157 -23.57 -12.08 0.08
N ASP A 158 -24.59 -11.25 0.27
CA ASP A 158 -25.70 -11.11 -0.66
C ASP A 158 -25.24 -10.61 -2.03
N ARG A 159 -24.32 -9.65 -2.06
CA ARG A 159 -23.76 -9.13 -3.31
C ARG A 159 -22.96 -10.20 -4.05
N LEU A 160 -22.16 -10.98 -3.34
CA LEU A 160 -21.40 -12.10 -3.90
C LEU A 160 -22.34 -13.20 -4.38
N ASN A 161 -23.35 -13.57 -3.61
CA ASN A 161 -24.34 -14.57 -4.01
C ASN A 161 -25.09 -14.15 -5.28
N ARG A 162 -25.51 -12.88 -5.38
CA ARG A 162 -26.11 -12.35 -6.62
C ARG A 162 -25.13 -12.34 -7.80
N ALA A 163 -23.86 -11.98 -7.56
CA ALA A 163 -22.85 -11.97 -8.61
C ALA A 163 -22.50 -13.40 -9.09
N LEU A 164 -22.46 -14.36 -8.17
CA LEU A 164 -22.23 -15.77 -8.46
C LEU A 164 -23.42 -16.41 -9.17
N ALA A 165 -24.65 -16.09 -8.76
CA ALA A 165 -25.87 -16.56 -9.43
C ALA A 165 -26.00 -16.02 -10.86
N ARG A 166 -25.46 -14.83 -11.13
CA ARG A 166 -25.41 -14.21 -12.47
C ARG A 166 -24.11 -14.47 -13.21
N ARG A 167 -23.26 -15.37 -12.71
CA ARG A 167 -21.95 -15.61 -13.32
C ARG A 167 -22.15 -16.26 -14.70
N PRO A 168 -21.70 -15.62 -15.80
CA PRO A 168 -21.83 -16.20 -17.12
C PRO A 168 -20.98 -17.46 -17.24
N ILE A 169 -21.44 -18.40 -18.06
CA ILE A 169 -20.70 -19.62 -18.37
C ILE A 169 -19.49 -19.24 -19.22
N ARG A 170 -18.37 -19.99 -19.13
CA ARG A 170 -17.16 -19.71 -19.92
C ARG A 170 -17.44 -19.61 -21.43
N CYS A 171 -18.37 -20.41 -21.94
CA CYS A 171 -18.80 -20.36 -23.33
C CYS A 171 -19.49 -19.04 -23.71
N GLU A 172 -20.25 -18.43 -22.79
CA GLU A 172 -20.87 -17.12 -23.04
C GLU A 172 -19.82 -16.01 -23.09
N LEU A 173 -18.80 -16.10 -22.22
CA LEU A 173 -17.67 -15.16 -22.21
C LEU A 173 -16.83 -15.24 -23.49
N HIS A 174 -16.75 -16.42 -24.10
CA HIS A 174 -16.13 -16.62 -25.41
C HIS A 174 -16.86 -15.86 -26.51
N ASN A 175 -18.19 -16.00 -26.57
CA ASN A 175 -19.02 -15.35 -27.57
C ASN A 175 -18.93 -13.81 -27.48
N LEU A 176 -18.62 -13.29 -26.29
CA LEU A 176 -18.36 -11.86 -26.05
C LEU A 176 -16.90 -11.45 -26.34
N ASN A 177 -16.04 -12.36 -26.80
CA ASN A 177 -14.60 -12.17 -27.00
C ASN A 177 -13.86 -11.65 -25.75
N LEU A 178 -14.34 -12.03 -24.56
CA LEU A 178 -13.70 -11.67 -23.27
C LEU A 178 -12.67 -12.71 -22.81
N ILE A 179 -12.85 -13.95 -23.23
CA ILE A 179 -11.93 -15.08 -23.02
C ILE A 179 -11.61 -15.65 -24.40
N ASP A 180 -10.37 -16.03 -24.63
CA ASP A 180 -9.98 -16.64 -25.89
C ASP A 180 -10.39 -18.11 -25.97
N GLU A 181 -10.48 -18.60 -27.21
CA GLU A 181 -10.67 -20.01 -27.54
C GLU A 181 -9.67 -20.90 -26.81
N GLU A 182 -8.40 -20.49 -26.68
CA GLU A 182 -7.34 -21.35 -26.14
C GLU A 182 -7.61 -21.74 -24.69
N VAL A 183 -8.14 -20.80 -23.90
CA VAL A 183 -8.45 -21.00 -22.48
C VAL A 183 -9.62 -21.97 -22.31
N ILE A 184 -10.48 -22.09 -23.32
CA ILE A 184 -11.61 -23.01 -23.34
C ILE A 184 -11.15 -24.40 -23.79
N THR A 185 -10.22 -24.47 -24.74
CA THR A 185 -9.63 -25.73 -25.25
C THR A 185 -8.66 -26.40 -24.26
N ASN A 186 -8.78 -26.14 -22.96
CA ASN A 186 -7.96 -26.69 -21.88
C ASN A 186 -6.45 -26.39 -21.99
N VAL A 187 -6.04 -25.34 -22.70
CA VAL A 187 -4.66 -24.86 -22.61
C VAL A 187 -4.45 -24.26 -21.21
N SER A 188 -3.30 -24.52 -20.59
CA SER A 188 -2.99 -23.95 -19.28
C SER A 188 -3.03 -22.40 -19.34
N ASN A 189 -3.55 -21.75 -18.30
CA ASN A 189 -3.69 -20.29 -18.25
C ASN A 189 -2.35 -19.55 -18.46
N LEU A 190 -1.23 -20.21 -18.14
CA LEU A 190 0.12 -19.69 -18.33
C LEU A 190 0.57 -19.75 -19.79
N LEU A 191 0.13 -20.76 -20.55
CA LEU A 191 0.51 -20.96 -21.94
C LEU A 191 -0.42 -20.23 -22.93
N ALA A 192 -1.65 -19.93 -22.52
CA ALA A 192 -2.62 -19.15 -23.29
C ALA A 192 -2.05 -17.87 -23.94
N PRO A 193 -1.31 -16.98 -23.22
CA PRO A 193 -0.71 -15.81 -23.87
C PRO A 193 0.33 -16.17 -24.94
N ILE A 194 1.14 -17.21 -24.71
CA ILE A 194 2.16 -17.66 -25.67
C ILE A 194 1.49 -18.23 -26.92
N VAL A 195 0.50 -19.11 -26.76
CA VAL A 195 -0.27 -19.66 -27.89
C VAL A 195 -0.94 -18.55 -28.69
N ARG A 196 -1.52 -17.54 -28.02
CA ARG A 196 -2.09 -16.38 -28.70
C ARG A 196 -1.04 -15.63 -29.52
N THR A 197 0.15 -15.39 -28.97
CA THR A 197 1.23 -14.74 -29.72
C THR A 197 1.66 -15.56 -30.92
N LEU A 198 1.79 -16.89 -30.77
CA LEU A 198 2.16 -17.79 -31.85
C LEU A 198 1.10 -17.86 -32.94
N LYS A 199 -0.19 -17.98 -32.58
CA LYS A 199 -1.31 -17.90 -33.54
C LYS A 199 -1.30 -16.58 -34.30
N ARG A 200 -1.07 -15.45 -33.61
CA ARG A 200 -0.98 -14.13 -34.25
C ARG A 200 0.20 -14.04 -35.21
N GLN A 201 1.38 -14.54 -34.84
CA GLN A 201 2.54 -14.57 -35.74
C GLN A 201 2.27 -15.46 -36.95
N ARG A 202 1.74 -16.67 -36.73
CA ARG A 202 1.36 -17.59 -37.81
C ARG A 202 0.37 -16.97 -38.79
N ALA A 203 -0.67 -16.28 -38.29
CA ALA A 203 -1.65 -15.58 -39.13
C ALA A 203 -1.02 -14.45 -39.94
N LYS A 204 -0.06 -13.69 -39.36
CA LYS A 204 0.70 -12.66 -40.08
C LYS A 204 1.55 -13.28 -41.20
N ASP A 205 2.25 -14.37 -40.93
CA ASP A 205 3.11 -15.04 -41.89
C ASP A 205 2.32 -15.68 -43.04
N GLU A 206 1.11 -16.17 -42.75
CA GLU A 206 0.18 -16.70 -43.75
C GLU A 206 -0.35 -15.59 -44.66
N LEU A 207 -0.78 -14.47 -44.08
CA LEU A 207 -1.22 -13.30 -44.84
C LEU A 207 -0.07 -12.74 -45.71
N ALA A 208 1.14 -12.64 -45.15
CA ALA A 208 2.31 -12.19 -45.91
C ALA A 208 2.64 -13.11 -47.10
N ARG A 209 2.45 -14.43 -46.96
CA ARG A 209 2.60 -15.38 -48.07
C ARG A 209 1.52 -15.21 -49.12
N GLN A 210 0.25 -15.08 -48.72
CA GLN A 210 -0.85 -14.84 -49.64
C GLN A 210 -0.61 -13.58 -50.49
N MET A 211 -0.16 -12.50 -49.87
CA MET A 211 0.17 -11.23 -50.55
C MET A 211 1.33 -11.36 -51.56
N ARG A 212 2.29 -12.25 -51.32
CA ARG A 212 3.39 -12.52 -52.27
C ARG A 212 2.88 -13.34 -53.46
N SER A 213 2.13 -14.40 -53.20
CA SER A 213 1.59 -15.28 -54.25
C SER A 213 0.55 -14.60 -55.14
N SER A 214 -0.27 -13.69 -54.60
CA SER A 214 -1.25 -12.94 -55.39
C SER A 214 -0.61 -11.94 -56.36
N ASN A 215 0.59 -11.44 -56.05
CA ASN A 215 1.33 -10.57 -56.97
C ASN A 215 1.98 -11.36 -58.11
N GLU A 216 2.39 -12.60 -57.86
CA GLU A 216 3.05 -13.45 -58.86
C GLU A 216 2.07 -13.97 -59.92
N SER A 217 0.82 -14.30 -59.53
CA SER A 217 -0.23 -14.70 -60.47
C SER A 217 -0.68 -13.57 -61.41
N LEU A 218 -0.62 -12.31 -60.95
CA LEU A 218 -0.86 -11.14 -61.78
C LEU A 218 0.28 -10.91 -62.78
N ILE A 219 1.54 -11.14 -62.41
CA ILE A 219 2.68 -10.93 -63.32
C ILE A 219 2.78 -12.04 -64.39
N GLY A 220 2.39 -13.27 -64.05
CA GLY A 220 2.48 -14.43 -64.95
C GLY A 220 1.55 -14.41 -66.16
N THR A 221 0.48 -13.60 -66.15
CA THR A 221 -0.46 -13.52 -67.28
C THR A 221 -0.03 -12.53 -68.37
N TYR A 222 0.90 -11.62 -68.09
CA TYR A 222 1.33 -10.60 -69.06
C TYR A 222 2.55 -11.00 -69.91
N ASN A 223 3.23 -12.11 -69.59
CA ASN A 223 4.46 -12.52 -70.29
C ASN A 223 4.28 -13.69 -71.29
N SER A 224 3.09 -14.26 -71.44
CA SER A 224 2.86 -15.38 -72.38
C SER A 224 2.32 -14.97 -73.76
N ASN A 225 2.09 -13.67 -74.01
CA ASN A 225 1.60 -13.16 -75.30
C ASN A 225 2.58 -12.25 -76.06
N LEU A 226 3.83 -12.10 -75.59
CA LEU A 226 4.84 -11.34 -76.33
C LEU A 226 5.64 -12.29 -77.23
N SER A 227 4.97 -12.83 -78.26
CA SER A 227 5.65 -13.42 -79.41
C SER A 227 6.34 -12.30 -80.17
N TYR A 228 7.67 -12.41 -80.20
CA TYR A 228 8.59 -11.55 -80.92
C TYR A 228 8.28 -11.58 -82.43
N GLU A 229 7.72 -10.50 -82.95
CA GLU A 229 7.96 -10.11 -84.34
C GLU A 229 8.50 -8.68 -84.35
N GLY A 230 9.74 -8.58 -84.82
CA GLY A 230 10.18 -7.54 -85.76
C GLY A 230 10.03 -6.08 -85.36
N ASP A 231 11.18 -5.52 -85.03
CA ASP A 231 11.66 -4.21 -85.49
C ASP A 231 11.19 -2.91 -84.79
N ASP A 232 12.22 -2.17 -84.37
CA ASP A 232 12.32 -0.73 -84.13
C ASP A 232 11.37 -0.08 -83.12
N SER A 233 11.85 0.09 -81.88
CA SER A 233 11.44 1.25 -81.04
C SER A 233 12.32 1.46 -79.80
N SER A 234 13.37 2.24 -79.98
CA SER A 234 14.30 2.77 -78.99
C SER A 234 13.73 3.93 -78.14
N GLY A 235 12.57 3.76 -77.47
CA GLY A 235 11.91 4.93 -76.84
C GLY A 235 11.02 4.76 -75.61
N ILE A 236 10.91 3.58 -74.97
CA ILE A 236 9.90 3.38 -73.90
C ILE A 236 10.49 2.75 -72.62
N ILE A 237 11.69 3.18 -72.20
CA ILE A 237 12.27 2.81 -70.89
C ILE A 237 12.57 4.08 -70.09
N GLU A 238 11.55 4.84 -69.72
CA GLU A 238 11.71 5.91 -68.71
C GLU A 238 10.50 6.12 -67.78
N ASN A 239 9.36 5.46 -68.03
CA ASN A 239 8.12 5.73 -67.27
C ASN A 239 7.79 4.71 -66.17
N LEU A 240 8.55 3.62 -66.01
CA LEU A 240 8.28 2.62 -64.96
C LEU A 240 9.01 2.89 -63.63
N SER A 241 9.99 3.80 -63.60
CA SER A 241 10.78 4.10 -62.39
C SER A 241 10.19 5.23 -61.51
N ARG A 242 9.05 5.85 -61.89
CA ARG A 242 8.42 6.94 -61.11
C ARG A 242 7.22 6.53 -60.23
N GLY A 243 6.78 5.27 -60.27
CA GLY A 243 5.59 4.80 -59.53
C GLY A 243 5.81 4.38 -58.07
N LEU A 244 7.05 4.32 -57.58
CA LEU A 244 7.40 3.72 -56.27
C LEU A 244 7.61 4.73 -55.11
N MET A 245 7.19 5.98 -55.26
CA MET A 245 7.39 7.05 -54.25
C MET A 245 6.10 7.69 -53.72
N ILE A 246 4.98 6.95 -53.70
CA ILE A 246 3.77 7.39 -53.01
C ILE A 246 3.16 6.19 -52.28
N LYS A 247 3.43 6.05 -50.97
CA LYS A 247 2.50 5.55 -49.93
C LYS A 247 3.21 5.36 -48.57
N ASP A 248 3.55 6.48 -47.94
CA ASP A 248 3.74 6.57 -46.47
C ASP A 248 2.69 7.50 -45.82
N GLN A 249 1.57 7.78 -46.51
CA GLN A 249 0.57 8.76 -46.05
C GLN A 249 -0.84 8.21 -45.78
N GLU A 250 -1.07 6.90 -45.91
CA GLU A 250 -2.42 6.31 -45.72
C GLU A 250 -2.68 5.72 -44.31
N ASP A 251 -1.74 5.82 -43.37
CA ASP A 251 -1.92 5.28 -42.00
C ASP A 251 -2.70 6.19 -41.04
N GLN A 252 -3.20 7.37 -41.48
CA GLN A 252 -3.99 8.26 -40.61
C GLN A 252 -5.52 8.22 -40.82
N GLU A 253 -6.03 7.66 -41.91
CA GLU A 253 -7.49 7.70 -42.19
C GLU A 253 -8.24 6.42 -41.82
N GLY A 254 -7.60 5.25 -41.86
CA GLY A 254 -8.19 3.98 -41.42
C GLY A 254 -8.54 3.89 -39.91
N SER A 255 -8.01 4.81 -39.09
CA SER A 255 -8.30 4.87 -37.64
C SER A 255 -9.59 5.63 -37.30
N LYS A 256 -10.22 6.34 -38.26
CA LYS A 256 -11.47 7.08 -38.02
C LYS A 256 -12.72 6.24 -38.24
N GLU A 257 -12.69 5.26 -39.15
CA GLU A 257 -13.87 4.46 -39.49
C GLU A 257 -14.09 3.27 -38.53
N TYR A 258 -13.01 2.63 -38.06
CA TYR A 258 -13.10 1.62 -36.98
C TYR A 258 -13.52 2.20 -35.62
N LYS A 259 -13.42 3.53 -35.42
CA LYS A 259 -13.97 4.23 -34.24
C LYS A 259 -15.46 4.54 -34.37
N LYS A 260 -16.05 4.49 -35.57
CA LYS A 260 -17.48 4.75 -35.77
C LYS A 260 -18.33 3.50 -35.54
N PHE A 261 -17.83 2.32 -35.92
CA PHE A 261 -18.57 1.06 -35.76
C PHE A 261 -18.64 0.53 -34.30
N LYS A 262 -17.63 0.83 -33.46
CA LYS A 262 -17.70 0.52 -32.01
C LYS A 262 -18.55 1.51 -31.20
N LYS A 263 -18.92 2.66 -31.76
CA LYS A 263 -19.68 3.71 -31.04
C LYS A 263 -21.20 3.53 -31.10
N SER A 264 -21.71 2.71 -32.02
CA SER A 264 -23.14 2.42 -32.19
C SER A 264 -23.63 1.23 -31.37
N ASN A 265 -22.79 0.24 -31.06
CA ASN A 265 -23.24 -0.96 -30.31
C ASN A 265 -22.95 -0.92 -28.79
N SER A 266 -22.15 0.04 -28.30
CA SER A 266 -21.83 0.19 -26.87
C SER A 266 -22.72 1.23 -26.15
N LYS A 267 -23.46 2.06 -26.87
CA LYS A 267 -24.28 3.12 -26.26
C LYS A 267 -25.60 2.60 -25.68
N ASN A 268 -26.20 1.54 -26.23
CA ASN A 268 -27.51 1.09 -25.78
C ASN A 268 -27.47 0.26 -24.48
N SER A 269 -26.38 -0.46 -24.20
CA SER A 269 -26.25 -1.24 -22.94
C SER A 269 -25.96 -0.37 -21.71
N TRP A 270 -25.22 0.73 -21.86
CA TRP A 270 -24.86 1.61 -20.73
C TRP A 270 -25.98 2.59 -20.35
N ILE A 271 -26.84 2.96 -21.31
CA ILE A 271 -28.02 3.81 -21.06
C ILE A 271 -29.05 3.04 -20.22
N ASP A 272 -29.20 1.73 -20.44
CA ASP A 272 -30.09 0.87 -19.63
C ASP A 272 -29.59 0.64 -18.21
N PHE A 273 -28.28 0.58 -17.97
CA PHE A 273 -27.76 0.48 -16.60
C PHE A 273 -28.00 1.76 -15.79
N LYS A 274 -27.87 2.95 -16.42
CA LYS A 274 -28.19 4.23 -15.78
C LYS A 274 -29.68 4.40 -15.51
N SER A 275 -30.55 4.04 -16.47
CA SER A 275 -31.99 4.17 -16.30
C SER A 275 -32.54 3.22 -15.22
N THR A 276 -31.93 2.05 -15.05
CA THR A 276 -32.29 1.08 -13.99
C THR A 276 -31.92 1.57 -12.59
N ILE A 277 -30.83 2.35 -12.43
CA ILE A 277 -30.46 2.96 -11.15
C ILE A 277 -31.32 4.19 -10.83
N GLN A 278 -31.85 4.88 -11.84
CA GLN A 278 -32.66 6.10 -11.64
C GLN A 278 -34.13 5.82 -11.27
N LYS A 279 -34.66 4.62 -11.58
CA LYS A 279 -36.04 4.22 -11.23
C LYS A 279 -36.26 3.93 -9.74
N ASN A 280 -35.20 3.75 -8.95
CA ASN A 280 -35.30 3.64 -7.50
C ASN A 280 -34.96 5.00 -6.88
N GLY A 281 -35.99 5.80 -6.61
CA GLY A 281 -35.95 7.24 -6.27
C GLY A 281 -35.17 7.69 -5.02
N ASN A 282 -34.04 7.08 -4.68
CA ASN A 282 -33.11 7.59 -3.67
C ASN A 282 -31.91 8.26 -4.35
N ARG A 283 -31.91 9.60 -4.33
CA ARG A 283 -30.74 10.43 -4.64
C ARG A 283 -29.66 10.16 -3.59
N TYR A 284 -28.76 9.23 -3.87
CA TYR A 284 -27.52 9.10 -3.09
C TYR A 284 -26.59 10.25 -3.48
N HIS A 285 -26.40 11.19 -2.55
CA HIS A 285 -25.35 12.19 -2.62
C HIS A 285 -24.02 11.48 -2.33
N TRP A 286 -23.32 11.06 -3.38
CA TRP A 286 -21.99 10.47 -3.27
C TRP A 286 -21.02 11.59 -2.88
N LYS A 287 -20.49 11.55 -1.65
CA LYS A 287 -19.34 12.37 -1.26
C LYS A 287 -18.07 11.71 -1.81
N ASP A 288 -17.24 12.52 -2.47
CA ASP A 288 -16.20 12.11 -3.40
C ASP A 288 -14.99 11.39 -2.78
N ASP A 289 -14.83 11.36 -1.46
CA ASP A 289 -13.54 10.97 -0.85
C ASP A 289 -13.31 9.45 -0.67
N LEU A 290 -14.32 8.60 -0.87
CA LEU A 290 -14.22 7.15 -0.57
C LEU A 290 -14.18 6.25 -1.81
N ASN A 291 -14.28 6.81 -3.02
CA ASN A 291 -14.58 6.02 -4.22
C ASN A 291 -13.43 5.86 -5.21
N GLU A 292 -12.27 6.47 -5.00
CA GLU A 292 -11.18 6.33 -5.99
C GLU A 292 -10.57 4.92 -5.93
N ASN A 293 -10.29 4.41 -4.73
CA ASN A 293 -9.78 3.04 -4.54
C ASN A 293 -10.78 1.95 -4.97
N VAL A 294 -12.09 2.21 -4.86
CA VAL A 294 -13.13 1.26 -5.30
C VAL A 294 -13.33 1.34 -6.82
N ARG A 295 -13.21 2.54 -7.43
CA ARG A 295 -13.19 2.70 -8.90
C ARG A 295 -11.97 2.01 -9.53
N LEU A 296 -10.82 2.05 -8.87
CA LEU A 296 -9.58 1.39 -9.33
C LEU A 296 -9.64 -0.14 -9.24
N ALA A 297 -10.41 -0.69 -8.30
CA ALA A 297 -10.60 -2.13 -8.16
C ALA A 297 -11.54 -2.74 -9.22
N LEU A 298 -12.43 -1.94 -9.82
CA LEU A 298 -13.48 -2.41 -10.75
C LEU A 298 -13.07 -2.37 -12.24
N CYS A 299 -11.95 -1.74 -12.60
CA CYS A 299 -11.45 -1.71 -13.97
C CYS A 299 -10.01 -2.24 -14.06
N PRO A 300 -9.80 -3.53 -14.42
CA PRO A 300 -8.47 -4.07 -14.65
C PRO A 300 -7.86 -3.41 -15.89
N GLY A 301 -7.01 -2.40 -15.68
CA GLY A 301 -6.32 -1.67 -16.75
C GLY A 301 -5.98 -0.22 -16.39
N ILE A 302 -6.80 0.44 -15.57
CA ILE A 302 -6.61 1.87 -15.21
C ILE A 302 -5.37 2.08 -14.33
N ARG A 303 -5.00 1.10 -13.50
CA ARG A 303 -3.83 1.17 -12.62
C ARG A 303 -2.50 1.34 -13.37
N ARG A 304 -2.39 0.82 -14.61
CA ARG A 304 -1.18 1.00 -15.43
C ARG A 304 -1.02 2.43 -15.95
N ASN A 305 -2.13 3.11 -16.25
CA ASN A 305 -2.09 4.49 -16.74
C ASN A 305 -1.83 5.49 -15.62
N ILE A 306 -2.28 5.23 -14.39
CA ILE A 306 -2.04 6.12 -13.24
C ILE A 306 -0.56 6.12 -12.85
N ASN A 307 0.08 4.94 -12.77
CA ASN A 307 1.51 4.87 -12.51
C ASN A 307 2.34 5.65 -13.56
N TYR A 308 1.91 5.62 -14.84
CA TYR A 308 2.56 6.39 -15.90
C TYR A 308 2.49 7.91 -15.66
N PHE A 309 1.37 8.43 -15.15
CA PHE A 309 1.23 9.86 -14.83
C PHE A 309 1.87 10.25 -13.49
N GLU A 310 1.89 9.38 -12.49
CA GLU A 310 2.61 9.61 -11.22
C GLU A 310 4.13 9.66 -11.43
N ASP A 311 4.68 8.80 -12.30
CA ASP A 311 6.10 8.82 -12.67
C ASP A 311 6.51 10.07 -13.46
N LEU A 312 5.55 10.74 -14.12
CA LEU A 312 5.77 12.01 -14.83
C LEU A 312 5.77 13.22 -13.89
N VAL A 313 5.02 13.17 -12.78
CA VAL A 313 4.94 14.26 -11.80
C VAL A 313 6.17 14.30 -10.90
N GLY A 314 6.86 13.17 -10.68
CA GLY A 314 8.09 13.11 -9.87
C GLY A 314 9.37 13.60 -10.56
N LYS A 315 9.30 14.07 -11.82
CA LYS A 315 10.46 14.49 -12.63
C LYS A 315 10.52 16.00 -12.94
N TYR A 316 9.61 16.79 -12.39
CA TYR A 316 9.62 18.26 -12.44
C TYR A 316 9.65 18.82 -11.02
#